data_AF-A0A7J9YWI4-F1
#
_entry.id   AF-A0A7J9YWI4-F1
#
_cell.length_a   1.000
_cell.length_b   1.000
_cell.length_c   1.000
_cell.angle_alpha   90.00
_cell.angle_beta   90.00
_cell.angle_gamma   90.00
#
_symmetry.space_group_name_H-M   'P 1'
#
loop_
_entity.id
_entity.type
_entity.pdbx_description
1 polymer ?
#
loop_
_entity_poly.entity_id
_entity_poly.type
_entity_poly.pdbx_seq_one_letter_code
_entity_poly.pdbx_strand_id
1 'polypeptide(L)'
;MAHATDADRAAAGDRPPLGARLRATREARGLALAKVAEDTDLSRSFLSMVERDESDISFGRLHRLINYYGIHMGDLVPPARSDVVGLVSAGSESLLRSPAEGIELHLLTPTASAR
;
A
#
# COMPACT_ATOMS: atom_id res chain seq x y z
N MET A 1 -19.46 2.05 6.57
CA MET A 1 -18.69 2.08 7.82
C MET A 1 -18.18 0.68 8.09
N ALA A 2 -17.00 0.35 7.58
CA ALA A 2 -16.30 -0.90 7.91
C ALA A 2 -14.91 -0.49 8.36
N HIS A 3 -14.73 -0.38 9.67
CA HIS A 3 -13.39 -0.23 10.24
C HIS A 3 -12.61 -1.51 9.93
N ALA A 4 -11.51 -1.36 9.19
CA ALA A 4 -10.54 -2.43 9.00
C ALA A 4 -10.16 -3.02 10.38
N THR A 5 -10.19 -4.34 10.45
CA THR A 5 -10.01 -5.11 11.68
C THR A 5 -8.60 -4.94 12.26
N ASP A 6 -8.52 -5.03 13.58
CA ASP A 6 -7.32 -4.86 14.43
C ASP A 6 -6.11 -5.71 13.98
N ALA A 7 -6.35 -6.80 13.25
CA ALA A 7 -5.34 -7.69 12.67
C ALA A 7 -4.53 -7.03 11.53
N ASP A 8 -5.12 -6.13 10.75
CA ASP A 8 -4.44 -5.44 9.64
C ASP A 8 -3.48 -4.35 10.16
N ARG A 9 -3.81 -3.76 11.32
CA ARG A 9 -2.94 -2.81 12.05
C ARG A 9 -1.67 -3.45 12.60
N ALA A 10 -1.74 -4.71 13.03
CA ALA A 10 -0.61 -5.41 13.65
C ALA A 10 0.47 -5.82 12.63
N ALA A 11 0.12 -6.03 11.36
CA ALA A 11 1.06 -6.33 10.28
C ALA A 11 1.72 -5.08 9.67
N ALA A 12 1.07 -3.91 9.78
CA ALA A 12 1.59 -2.63 9.32
C ALA A 12 2.58 -2.05 10.34
N GLY A 13 3.74 -2.68 10.50
CA GLY A 13 4.75 -2.17 11.41
C GLY A 13 5.09 -0.69 11.15
N ASP A 14 5.34 0.06 12.22
CA ASP A 14 6.11 1.32 12.41
C ASP A 14 5.96 2.49 11.40
N ARG A 15 5.20 2.35 10.30
CA ARG A 15 5.00 3.42 9.32
C ARG A 15 3.66 4.10 9.56
N PRO A 16 3.59 5.44 9.52
CA PRO A 16 2.35 6.17 9.72
C PRO A 16 1.25 5.76 8.72
N PRO A 17 -0.03 5.87 9.11
CA PRO A 17 -1.19 5.63 8.25
C PRO A 17 -1.15 6.43 6.93
N LEU A 18 -1.95 6.01 5.94
CA LEU A 18 -1.98 6.62 4.60
C LEU A 18 -2.25 8.12 4.64
N GLY A 19 -3.21 8.58 5.46
CA GLY A 19 -3.56 9.98 5.61
C GLY A 19 -2.40 10.82 6.13
N ALA A 20 -1.76 10.36 7.21
CA ALA A 20 -0.52 10.96 7.71
C ALA A 20 0.59 10.99 6.64
N ARG A 21 0.66 9.94 5.82
CA ARG A 21 1.36 9.82 4.53
C ARG A 21 1.26 11.07 3.66
N LEU A 22 0.03 11.28 3.21
CA LEU A 22 -0.37 12.34 2.28
C LEU A 22 -0.13 13.72 2.89
N ARG A 23 -0.40 13.87 4.18
CA ARG A 23 -0.12 15.10 4.93
C ARG A 23 1.35 15.45 4.92
N ALA A 24 2.23 14.50 5.25
CA ALA A 24 3.67 14.72 5.24
C ALA A 24 4.17 15.13 3.85
N THR A 25 3.68 14.49 2.78
CA THR A 25 4.00 14.88 1.40
C THR A 25 3.55 16.30 1.08
N ARG A 26 2.33 16.69 1.49
CA ARG A 26 1.81 18.04 1.29
C ARG A 26 2.65 19.08 2.02
N GLU A 27 2.96 18.84 3.29
CA GLU A 27 3.73 19.76 4.14
C GLU A 27 5.18 19.90 3.67
N ALA A 28 5.82 18.80 3.25
CA ALA A 28 7.17 18.84 2.67
C ALA A 28 7.25 19.70 1.40
N ARG A 29 6.12 19.92 0.72
CA ARG A 29 6.01 20.79 -0.47
C ARG A 29 5.55 22.21 -0.15
N GLY A 30 5.31 22.53 1.12
CA GLY A 30 4.83 23.84 1.54
C GLY A 30 3.42 24.18 1.05
N LEU A 31 2.61 23.18 0.69
CA LEU A 31 1.29 23.40 0.10
C LEU A 31 0.21 23.51 1.18
N ALA A 32 -0.61 24.56 1.09
CA ALA A 32 -1.82 24.67 1.90
C ALA A 32 -2.93 23.74 1.37
N LEU A 33 -3.75 23.18 2.26
CA LEU A 33 -4.91 22.36 1.89
C LEU A 33 -5.84 23.03 0.88
N ALA A 34 -6.00 24.37 0.98
CA ALA A 34 -6.83 25.14 0.05
C ALA A 34 -6.27 25.11 -1.39
N LYS A 35 -4.94 25.15 -1.55
CA LYS A 35 -4.30 25.09 -2.87
C LYS A 35 -4.45 23.71 -3.50
N VAL A 36 -4.25 22.66 -2.70
CA VAL A 36 -4.44 21.27 -3.17
C VAL A 36 -5.92 21.05 -3.55
N ALA A 37 -6.84 21.56 -2.75
CA ALA A 37 -8.28 21.47 -3.01
C ALA A 37 -8.65 22.07 -4.37
N GLU A 38 -8.17 23.29 -4.64
CA GLU A 38 -8.37 23.99 -5.90
C GLU A 38 -7.78 23.22 -7.09
N ASP A 39 -6.50 22.83 -7.00
CA ASP A 39 -5.80 22.20 -8.12
C ASP A 39 -6.27 20.78 -8.43
N THR A 40 -6.85 20.09 -7.44
CA THR A 40 -7.27 18.71 -7.57
C THR A 40 -8.79 18.56 -7.65
N ASP A 41 -9.55 19.65 -7.62
CA ASP A 41 -11.02 19.60 -7.61
C ASP A 41 -11.53 18.65 -6.49
N LEU A 42 -10.93 18.79 -5.30
CA LEU A 42 -11.29 18.06 -4.09
C LEU A 42 -11.63 19.07 -3.01
N SER A 43 -12.63 18.80 -2.16
CA SER A 43 -12.96 19.77 -1.11
C SER A 43 -11.89 19.81 -0.01
N ARG A 44 -11.62 21.00 0.53
CA ARG A 44 -10.69 21.19 1.66
C ARG A 44 -11.07 20.34 2.88
N SER A 45 -12.37 20.22 3.15
CA SER A 45 -12.89 19.39 4.25
C SER A 45 -12.61 17.90 4.01
N PHE A 46 -12.81 17.41 2.78
CA PHE A 46 -12.47 16.04 2.41
C PHE A 46 -10.97 15.77 2.58
N LEU A 47 -10.11 16.62 2.05
CA LEU A 47 -8.65 16.47 2.21
C LEU A 47 -8.22 16.48 3.68
N SER A 48 -8.82 17.33 4.51
CA SER A 48 -8.58 17.36 5.96
C SER A 48 -9.00 16.06 6.67
N MET A 49 -10.14 15.46 6.27
CA MET A 49 -10.55 14.17 6.80
C MET A 49 -9.62 13.04 6.34
N VAL A 50 -9.21 13.05 5.07
CA VAL A 50 -8.26 12.07 4.53
C VAL A 50 -6.91 12.15 5.24
N GLU A 51 -6.35 13.35 5.43
CA GLU A 51 -5.06 13.54 6.11
C GLU A 51 -5.07 13.15 7.60
N ARG A 52 -6.26 12.98 8.19
CA ARG A 52 -6.47 12.50 9.57
C ARG A 52 -6.94 11.04 9.62
N ASP A 53 -6.97 10.36 8.47
CA ASP A 53 -7.45 8.98 8.34
C ASP A 53 -8.91 8.79 8.81
N GLU A 54 -9.74 9.83 8.67
CA GLU A 54 -11.16 9.85 9.06
C GLU A 54 -12.10 9.60 7.87
N SER A 55 -11.58 9.54 6.64
CA SER A 55 -12.36 9.27 5.44
C SER A 55 -11.68 8.23 4.59
N ASP A 56 -12.48 7.28 4.11
CA ASP A 56 -12.08 6.43 2.98
C ASP A 56 -11.92 7.31 1.74
N ILE A 57 -10.85 7.04 0.97
CA ILE A 57 -10.59 7.69 -0.30
C ILE A 57 -10.69 6.66 -1.41
N SER A 58 -11.41 6.98 -2.48
CA SER A 58 -11.45 6.12 -3.66
C SER A 58 -10.11 6.12 -4.39
N PHE A 59 -9.79 5.01 -5.06
CA PHE A 59 -8.54 4.90 -5.84
C PHE A 59 -8.38 6.05 -6.85
N GLY A 60 -9.44 6.43 -7.56
CA GLY A 60 -9.38 7.54 -8.53
C GLY A 60 -9.01 8.89 -7.89
N ARG A 61 -9.53 9.19 -6.69
CA ARG A 61 -9.19 10.44 -5.97
C ARG A 61 -7.79 10.38 -5.38
N LEU A 62 -7.37 9.22 -4.89
CA LEU A 62 -6.01 8.99 -4.42
C LEU A 62 -5.00 9.15 -5.57
N HIS A 63 -5.27 8.54 -6.72
CA HIS A 63 -4.42 8.66 -7.92
C HIS A 63 -4.28 10.11 -8.39
N ARG A 64 -5.37 10.91 -8.28
CA ARG A 64 -5.32 12.34 -8.56
C ARG A 64 -4.34 13.07 -7.64
N LEU A 65 -4.36 12.79 -6.33
CA LEU A 65 -3.42 13.37 -5.36
C LEU A 65 -1.98 12.92 -5.61
N ILE A 66 -1.78 11.63 -5.89
CA ILE A 66 -0.46 11.06 -6.21
C ILE A 66 0.17 11.76 -7.41
N ASN A 67 -0.61 11.93 -8.49
CA ASN A 67 -0.16 12.61 -9.70
C ASN A 67 0.11 14.10 -9.46
N TYR A 68 -0.76 14.77 -8.72
CA TYR A 68 -0.56 16.17 -8.33
C TYR A 68 0.71 16.34 -7.51
N TYR A 69 0.97 15.40 -6.59
CA TYR A 69 2.22 15.33 -5.85
C TYR A 69 3.35 14.67 -6.64
N GLY A 70 3.23 14.26 -7.90
CA GLY A 70 4.32 13.61 -8.64
C GLY A 70 5.08 12.52 -7.85
N ILE A 71 4.36 11.73 -7.04
CA ILE A 71 4.91 10.57 -6.31
C ILE A 71 4.37 9.28 -6.95
N HIS A 72 4.92 8.14 -6.60
CA HIS A 72 4.42 6.84 -7.04
C HIS A 72 3.50 6.21 -5.99
N MET A 73 2.57 5.36 -6.43
CA MET A 73 1.70 4.60 -5.52
C MET A 73 2.52 3.75 -4.53
N GLY A 74 3.64 3.18 -4.97
CA GLY A 74 4.56 2.43 -4.11
C GLY A 74 5.16 3.26 -2.97
N ASP A 75 5.27 4.58 -3.15
CA ASP A 75 5.74 5.47 -2.09
C ASP A 75 4.69 5.62 -0.97
N LEU A 76 3.42 5.31 -1.28
CA LEU A 76 2.27 5.33 -0.37
C LEU A 76 1.97 4.02 0.35
N VAL A 77 2.56 2.92 -0.09
CA VAL A 77 2.41 1.60 0.55
C VAL A 77 3.67 1.29 1.37
N PRO A 78 3.57 0.74 2.60
CA PRO A 78 4.74 0.19 3.27
C PRO A 78 5.33 -0.95 2.42
N PRO A 79 6.67 -1.07 2.30
CA PRO A 79 7.23 -2.30 1.75
C PRO A 79 6.71 -3.46 2.61
N ALA A 80 6.33 -4.57 1.96
CA ALA A 80 6.04 -5.79 2.70
C ALA A 80 7.30 -6.12 3.50
N ARG A 81 7.25 -5.91 4.82
CA ARG A 81 8.32 -6.37 5.68
C ARG A 81 8.24 -7.88 5.67
N SER A 82 9.26 -8.50 5.09
CA SER A 82 9.62 -9.88 5.39
C SER A 82 10.86 -9.80 6.26
N ASP A 83 10.70 -9.34 7.49
CA ASP A 83 11.65 -9.58 8.59
C ASP A 83 11.75 -11.09 8.92
N VAL A 84 10.85 -11.89 8.35
CA VAL A 84 10.96 -13.34 8.25
C VAL A 84 11.80 -13.72 7.04
N VAL A 85 12.97 -14.33 7.27
CA VAL A 85 13.66 -15.11 6.25
C VAL A 85 12.92 -16.44 6.13
N GLY A 86 12.17 -16.64 5.04
CA GLY A 86 11.57 -17.95 4.78
C GLY A 86 12.60 -18.86 4.09
N LEU A 87 12.84 -20.03 4.69
CA LEU A 87 13.68 -21.08 4.12
C LEU A 87 12.79 -22.10 3.40
N VAL A 88 13.04 -22.31 2.11
CA VAL A 88 12.48 -23.44 1.37
C VAL A 88 13.53 -24.55 1.34
N SER A 89 13.23 -25.66 2.01
CA SER A 89 14.09 -26.84 2.03
C SER A 89 13.89 -27.65 0.75
N ALA A 90 14.97 -28.24 0.24
CA ALA A 90 14.90 -29.17 -0.89
C ALA A 90 13.95 -30.35 -0.57
N GLY A 91 13.04 -30.65 -1.50
CA GLY A 91 11.95 -31.61 -1.35
C GLY A 91 10.69 -31.06 -0.67
N SER A 92 10.72 -29.82 -0.18
CA SER A 92 9.57 -29.12 0.41
C SER A 92 9.11 -27.92 -0.42
N GLU A 93 9.75 -27.68 -1.55
CA GLU A 93 9.33 -26.64 -2.49
C GLU A 93 7.95 -26.94 -3.10
N SER A 94 7.22 -25.86 -3.40
CA SER A 94 6.00 -25.98 -4.19
C SER A 94 6.36 -26.30 -5.64
N LEU A 95 5.76 -27.37 -6.16
CA LEU A 95 6.02 -27.87 -7.50
C LEU A 95 4.83 -27.61 -8.41
N LEU A 96 5.07 -26.87 -9.49
CA LEU A 96 4.10 -26.71 -10.56
C LEU A 96 4.59 -27.49 -11.78
N ARG A 97 3.78 -28.45 -12.22
CA ARG A 97 4.06 -29.24 -13.43
C ARG A 97 3.22 -28.72 -14.59
N SER A 98 3.87 -28.48 -15.74
CA SER A 98 3.19 -28.25 -17.02
C SER A 98 3.50 -29.41 -17.98
N PRO A 99 2.66 -30.46 -18.01
CA PRO A 99 2.92 -31.65 -18.83
C PRO A 99 2.92 -31.36 -20.34
N ALA A 100 2.13 -30.39 -20.79
CA ALA A 100 2.01 -30.04 -22.21
C ALA A 100 3.31 -29.45 -22.78
N GLU A 101 4.12 -28.82 -21.92
CA GLU A 101 5.35 -28.13 -22.30
C GLU A 101 6.61 -28.90 -21.86
N GLY A 102 6.44 -29.97 -21.08
CA GLY A 102 7.55 -30.74 -20.51
C GLY A 102 8.34 -29.98 -19.44
N ILE A 103 7.71 -29.01 -18.78
CA ILE A 103 8.37 -28.11 -17.81
C ILE A 103 7.97 -28.46 -16.37
N GLU A 104 8.96 -28.42 -15.48
CA GLU A 104 8.81 -28.55 -14.03
C GLU A 104 9.34 -27.28 -13.36
N LEU A 105 8.46 -26.55 -12.66
CA LEU A 105 8.81 -25.30 -11.95
C LEU A 105 8.87 -25.55 -10.44
N HIS A 106 10.04 -25.30 -9.87
CA HIS A 106 10.30 -25.34 -8.43
C HIS A 106 10.24 -23.92 -7.86
N LEU A 107 9.29 -23.66 -6.96
CA LEU A 107 9.14 -22.34 -6.36
C LEU A 107 10.00 -22.24 -5.10
N LEU A 108 11.13 -21.53 -5.23
CA LEU A 108 12.12 -21.36 -4.16
C LEU A 108 11.89 -20.11 -3.30
N THR A 109 10.85 -19.33 -3.62
CA THR A 109 10.37 -18.25 -2.77
C THR A 109 9.26 -18.77 -1.86
N PRO A 110 9.31 -18.46 -0.54
CA PRO A 110 8.22 -18.74 0.36
C PRO A 110 6.93 -18.09 -0.16
N THR A 111 5.91 -18.89 -0.46
CA THR A 111 4.59 -18.36 -0.80
C THR A 111 3.76 -18.24 0.46
N ALA A 112 2.92 -17.21 0.52
CA ALA A 112 2.00 -16.99 1.63
C ALA A 112 0.92 -18.09 1.78
N SER A 113 1.01 -19.18 1.02
CA SER A 113 0.01 -20.24 0.96
C SER A 113 0.64 -21.59 1.28
N ALA A 114 1.05 -21.77 2.53
CA ALA A 114 1.17 -23.07 3.17
C ALA A 114 0.53 -22.94 4.56
N ARG A 115 -0.73 -23.36 4.67
CA ARG A 115 -1.36 -23.66 5.96
C ARG A 115 -1.10 -25.11 6.30
#